data_AF-A0A364VA88-F1
#
_entry.id   AF-A0A364VA88-F1
#
_cell.length_a   1.000
_cell.length_b   1.000
_cell.length_c   1.000
_cell.angle_alpha   90.00
_cell.angle_beta   90.00
_cell.angle_gamma   90.00
#
_symmetry.space_group_name_H-M   'P 1'
#
loop_
_entity.id
_entity.type
_entity.pdbx_description
1 polymer ?
#
loop_
_entity_poly.entity_id
_entity_poly.type
_entity_poly.pdbx_seq_one_letter_code
_entity_poly.pdbx_strand_id
1 'polypeptide(L)'
;MSATLRVRGGKRLRRTLRKAGVDLKRLKAANKAAAEIAKSAAVAATPVGGPYKKAGRGRPRTGGRLKATVRSFASQRSGQIRAGNASRVPYAAPVHWGWPRTKGVQGSGIRPNPWMSTAAKATEPAWLKEYERHVDAIIDSVKGA
;
A
#
# COMPACT_ATOMS: atom_id res chain seq x y z
N MET A 1 -14.76 -9.86 -10.09
CA MET A 1 -13.63 -10.78 -9.81
C MET A 1 -12.50 -9.96 -9.20
N SER A 2 -12.23 -10.10 -7.89
CA SER A 2 -11.10 -9.40 -7.25
C SER A 2 -9.87 -10.30 -7.33
N ALA A 3 -8.89 -9.95 -8.16
CA ALA A 3 -7.67 -10.72 -8.32
C ALA A 3 -6.76 -10.50 -7.10
N THR A 4 -6.91 -11.35 -6.10
CA THR A 4 -6.00 -11.37 -4.95
C THR A 4 -4.68 -12.00 -5.37
N LEU A 5 -3.65 -11.18 -5.64
CA LEU A 5 -2.26 -11.65 -5.80
C LEU A 5 -1.84 -12.39 -4.52
N ARG A 6 -1.84 -13.72 -4.58
CA ARG A 6 -1.51 -14.61 -3.46
C ARG A 6 -0.12 -15.18 -3.70
N VAL A 7 0.87 -14.75 -2.93
CA VAL A 7 2.21 -15.35 -2.93
C VAL A 7 2.08 -16.82 -2.49
N ARG A 8 2.19 -17.76 -3.43
CA ARG A 8 2.21 -19.19 -3.14
C ARG A 8 3.49 -19.48 -2.35
N GLY A 9 3.37 -20.05 -1.15
CA GLY A 9 4.51 -20.50 -0.36
C GLY A 9 5.01 -19.57 0.76
N GLY A 10 4.48 -18.36 0.92
CA GLY A 10 4.94 -17.43 1.98
C GLY A 10 4.79 -17.96 3.43
N LYS A 11 3.81 -18.86 3.69
CA LYS A 11 3.69 -19.58 4.98
C LYS A 11 4.77 -20.66 5.13
N ARG A 12 5.09 -21.39 4.05
CA ARG A 12 6.12 -22.44 4.02
C ARG A 12 7.50 -21.82 4.20
N LEU A 13 7.83 -20.77 3.46
CA LEU A 13 9.09 -20.02 3.57
C LEU A 13 9.36 -19.59 5.02
N ARG A 14 8.42 -18.86 5.64
CA ARG A 14 8.55 -18.42 7.04
C ARG A 14 8.73 -19.57 8.02
N ARG A 15 8.00 -20.68 7.80
CA ARG A 15 8.12 -21.87 8.65
C ARG A 15 9.51 -22.48 8.53
N THR A 16 10.06 -22.60 7.32
CA THR A 16 11.41 -23.12 7.07
C THR A 16 12.48 -22.20 7.68
N LEU A 17 12.39 -20.89 7.44
CA LEU A 17 13.33 -19.92 8.01
C LEU A 17 13.33 -19.93 9.54
N ARG A 18 12.15 -20.04 10.16
CA ARG A 18 12.04 -20.17 11.63
C ARG A 18 12.68 -21.46 12.15
N LYS A 19 12.52 -22.58 11.43
CA LYS A 19 13.18 -23.85 11.78
C LYS A 19 14.69 -23.76 11.68
N ALA A 20 15.21 -22.97 10.75
CA ALA A 20 16.63 -22.71 10.56
C ALA A 20 17.19 -21.62 11.49
N GLY A 21 16.47 -21.20 12.54
CA GLY A 21 16.95 -20.22 13.51
C GLY A 21 17.00 -18.76 13.02
N VAL A 22 16.46 -18.47 11.83
CA VAL A 22 16.53 -17.12 11.23
C VAL A 22 15.63 -16.12 11.96
N ASP A 23 16.16 -14.94 12.23
CA ASP A 23 15.37 -13.80 12.70
C ASP A 23 14.39 -13.31 11.62
N LEU A 24 13.10 -13.59 11.84
CA LEU A 24 12.01 -13.17 10.97
C LEU A 24 11.85 -11.64 10.88
N LYS A 25 12.49 -10.84 11.76
CA LYS A 25 12.57 -9.38 11.59
C LYS A 25 13.24 -8.99 10.26
N ARG A 26 14.14 -9.83 9.72
CA ARG A 26 14.74 -9.61 8.39
C ARG A 26 13.70 -9.68 7.26
N LEU A 27 12.70 -10.56 7.38
CA LEU A 27 11.56 -10.58 6.43
C LEU A 27 10.67 -9.34 6.56
N LYS A 28 10.52 -8.78 7.77
CA LYS A 28 9.82 -7.51 7.95
C LYS A 28 10.56 -6.38 7.22
N ALA A 29 11.89 -6.38 7.23
CA ALA A 29 12.69 -5.41 6.48
C ALA A 29 12.52 -5.59 4.97
N ALA A 30 12.59 -6.81 4.44
CA ALA A 30 12.33 -7.12 3.03
C ALA A 30 10.94 -6.62 2.58
N ASN A 31 9.91 -6.95 3.35
CA ASN A 31 8.53 -6.49 3.10
C ASN A 31 8.40 -4.97 3.16
N LYS A 32 9.15 -4.30 4.04
CA LYS A 32 9.15 -2.84 4.15
C LYS A 32 9.80 -2.20 2.92
N ALA A 33 10.95 -2.70 2.48
CA ALA A 33 11.64 -2.20 1.29
C ALA A 33 10.74 -2.28 0.05
N ALA A 34 10.10 -3.44 -0.17
CA ALA A 34 9.14 -3.62 -1.24
C ALA A 34 7.95 -2.64 -1.14
N ALA A 35 7.39 -2.47 0.06
CA ALA A 35 6.27 -1.57 0.29
C ALA A 35 6.63 -0.07 0.10
N GLU A 36 7.85 0.35 0.39
CA GLU A 36 8.31 1.73 0.15
C GLU A 36 8.40 2.05 -1.35
N ILE A 37 8.89 1.10 -2.17
CA ILE A 37 8.95 1.25 -3.64
C ILE A 37 7.53 1.42 -4.20
N ALA A 38 6.60 0.53 -3.83
CA ALA A 38 5.24 0.64 -4.32
C ALA A 38 4.53 1.90 -3.75
N LYS A 39 4.84 2.32 -2.52
CA LYS A 39 4.31 3.55 -1.91
C LYS A 39 4.76 4.79 -2.67
N SER A 40 6.02 4.91 -3.11
CA SER A 40 6.50 6.10 -3.81
C SER A 40 5.72 6.32 -5.11
N ALA A 41 5.49 5.25 -5.88
CA ALA A 41 4.64 5.29 -7.06
C ALA A 41 3.17 5.61 -6.72
N ALA A 42 2.64 5.04 -5.63
CA ALA A 42 1.28 5.32 -5.18
C ALA A 42 1.12 6.81 -4.80
N VAL A 43 2.10 7.41 -4.11
CA VAL A 43 2.12 8.85 -3.78
C VAL A 43 2.10 9.71 -5.04
N ALA A 44 2.85 9.33 -6.07
CA ALA A 44 2.87 10.03 -7.36
C ALA A 44 1.53 9.91 -8.10
N ALA A 45 0.90 8.74 -8.07
CA ALA A 45 -0.40 8.48 -8.70
C ALA A 45 -1.61 8.94 -7.88
N THR A 46 -1.41 9.50 -6.68
CA THR A 46 -2.52 9.87 -5.80
C THR A 46 -3.31 11.04 -6.38
N PRO A 47 -4.66 10.93 -6.51
CA PRO A 47 -5.49 12.04 -6.93
C PRO A 47 -5.36 13.23 -5.96
N VAL A 48 -5.01 14.40 -6.50
CA VAL A 48 -4.97 15.65 -5.76
C VAL A 48 -6.19 16.46 -6.18
N GLY A 49 -7.18 16.54 -5.30
CA GLY A 49 -8.31 17.44 -5.51
C GLY A 49 -7.84 18.89 -5.59
N GLY A 50 -8.48 19.70 -6.43
CA GLY A 50 -8.23 21.13 -6.50
C GLY A 50 -8.48 21.85 -5.17
N PRO A 51 -8.05 23.11 -5.04
CA PRO A 51 -8.38 23.91 -3.87
C PRO A 51 -9.91 24.00 -3.71
N TYR A 52 -10.40 23.78 -2.49
CA TYR A 52 -11.82 23.89 -2.18
C TYR A 52 -12.06 24.91 -1.08
N LYS A 53 -13.10 25.73 -1.24
CA LYS A 53 -13.58 26.63 -0.19
C LYS A 53 -14.41 25.80 0.79
N LYS A 54 -14.09 25.87 2.09
CA LYS A 54 -15.04 25.46 3.13
C LYS A 54 -16.20 26.45 3.07
N ALA A 55 -17.44 26.01 3.24
CA ALA A 55 -18.56 26.95 3.42
C ALA A 55 -18.25 27.88 4.62
N GLY A 56 -18.07 29.19 4.36
CA GLY A 56 -17.69 30.21 5.34
C GLY A 56 -16.56 31.16 4.91
N ARG A 57 -16.20 32.13 5.77
CA ARG A 57 -15.04 33.01 5.59
C ARG A 57 -13.76 32.27 6.01
N GLY A 58 -12.95 31.84 5.05
CA GLY A 58 -11.68 31.18 5.32
C GLY A 58 -10.83 31.00 4.05
N ARG A 59 -9.50 30.92 4.23
CA ARG A 59 -8.56 30.68 3.13
C ARG A 59 -8.89 29.35 2.44
N PRO A 60 -8.87 29.29 1.09
CA PRO A 60 -9.06 28.03 0.36
C PRO A 60 -8.12 26.95 0.91
N ARG A 61 -8.64 25.76 1.19
CA ARG A 61 -7.78 24.66 1.62
C ARG A 61 -7.03 24.12 0.41
N THR A 62 -5.73 23.95 0.56
CA THR A 62 -4.91 23.25 -0.43
C THR A 62 -5.38 21.79 -0.54
N GLY A 63 -5.35 21.27 -1.75
CA GLY A 63 -5.59 19.87 -2.05
C GLY A 63 -4.56 18.94 -1.41
N GLY A 64 -4.67 17.64 -1.71
CA GLY A 64 -3.60 16.68 -1.40
C GLY A 64 -3.63 16.06 0.01
N ARG A 65 -4.70 16.26 0.79
CA ARG A 65 -4.87 15.59 2.09
C ARG A 65 -4.76 14.07 1.99
N LEU A 66 -5.29 13.47 0.90
CA LEU A 66 -5.15 12.04 0.62
C LEU A 66 -3.69 11.65 0.42
N LYS A 67 -2.95 12.39 -0.41
CA LYS A 67 -1.52 12.17 -0.69
C LYS A 67 -0.69 12.16 0.59
N ALA A 68 -0.97 13.08 1.52
CA ALA A 68 -0.29 13.14 2.82
C ALA A 68 -0.54 11.94 3.75
N THR A 69 -1.57 11.12 3.49
CA THR A 69 -1.89 9.94 4.31
C THR A 69 -1.36 8.62 3.78
N VAL A 70 -0.77 8.63 2.59
CA VAL A 70 -0.22 7.44 1.95
C VAL A 70 1.03 6.99 2.70
N ARG A 71 0.99 5.79 3.25
CA ARG A 71 2.06 5.23 4.08
C ARG A 71 2.25 3.75 3.82
N SER A 72 3.49 3.31 3.91
CA SER A 72 3.85 1.89 3.93
C SER A 72 3.55 1.31 5.33
N PHE A 73 3.28 0.02 5.37
CA PHE A 73 3.21 -0.77 6.58
C PHE A 73 3.81 -2.14 6.29
N ALA A 74 4.64 -2.66 7.19
CA ALA A 74 5.27 -3.95 6.99
C ALA A 74 5.20 -4.81 8.24
N SER A 75 4.95 -6.09 8.03
CA SER A 75 5.03 -7.15 9.02
C SER A 75 5.97 -8.24 8.52
N GLN A 76 6.25 -9.23 9.35
CA GLN A 76 6.96 -10.44 8.91
C GLN A 76 6.18 -11.23 7.85
N ARG A 77 4.88 -10.96 7.66
CA ARG A 77 3.98 -11.71 6.78
C ARG A 77 3.70 -11.01 5.45
N SER A 78 3.76 -9.69 5.42
CA SER A 78 3.42 -8.89 4.24
C SER A 78 3.91 -7.44 4.36
N GLY A 79 4.22 -6.85 3.21
CA GLY A 79 4.26 -5.40 2.98
C GLY A 79 2.90 -4.90 2.46
N GLN A 80 2.47 -3.74 2.91
CA GLN A 80 1.18 -3.13 2.59
C GLN A 80 1.34 -1.62 2.40
N ILE A 81 0.46 -1.04 1.61
CA ILE A 81 0.30 0.41 1.49
C ILE A 81 -1.08 0.77 2.02
N ARG A 82 -1.16 1.84 2.79
CA ARG A 82 -2.40 2.37 3.35
C ARG A 82 -2.56 3.82 2.92
N ALA A 83 -3.76 4.21 2.55
CA ALA A 83 -4.13 5.60 2.31
C ALA A 83 -5.40 5.94 3.09
N GLY A 84 -5.45 7.17 3.57
CA GLY A 84 -6.55 7.68 4.37
C GLY A 84 -6.52 7.27 5.85
N ASN A 85 -7.54 7.76 6.55
CA ASN A 85 -7.90 7.41 7.92
C ASN A 85 -9.36 7.81 8.15
N ALA A 86 -10.03 7.17 9.12
CA ALA A 86 -11.45 7.37 9.38
C ALA A 86 -11.80 8.84 9.70
N SER A 87 -10.94 9.55 10.44
CA SER A 87 -11.27 10.87 10.98
C SER A 87 -11.01 12.04 10.03
N ARG A 88 -9.98 11.96 9.18
CA ARG A 88 -9.49 13.10 8.37
C ARG A 88 -9.63 12.88 6.87
N VAL A 89 -9.61 11.63 6.41
CA VAL A 89 -9.69 11.27 4.99
C VAL A 89 -10.58 10.01 4.84
N PRO A 90 -11.87 10.08 5.23
CA PRO A 90 -12.79 8.94 5.14
C PRO A 90 -13.12 8.55 3.68
N TYR A 91 -12.91 9.47 2.74
CA TYR A 91 -13.17 9.28 1.31
C TYR A 91 -12.08 8.49 0.57
N ALA A 92 -11.01 8.04 1.23
CA ALA A 92 -9.92 7.31 0.57
C ALA A 92 -10.39 6.01 -0.10
N ALA A 93 -11.19 5.19 0.60
CA ALA A 93 -11.71 3.94 0.05
C ALA A 93 -12.76 4.19 -1.04
N PRO A 94 -13.74 5.10 -0.86
CA PRO A 94 -14.65 5.50 -1.94
C PRO A 94 -13.94 6.01 -3.21
N VAL A 95 -12.89 6.81 -3.09
CA VAL A 95 -12.11 7.27 -4.26
C VAL A 95 -11.38 6.11 -4.94
N HIS A 96 -10.87 5.16 -4.16
CA HIS A 96 -10.09 4.04 -4.70
C HIS A 96 -10.97 2.96 -5.36
N TRP A 97 -12.00 2.49 -4.67
CA TRP A 97 -12.87 1.39 -5.12
C TRP A 97 -14.16 1.87 -5.79
N GLY A 98 -14.42 3.17 -5.79
CA GLY A 98 -15.70 3.73 -6.18
C GLY A 98 -16.72 3.66 -5.05
N TRP A 99 -17.81 4.38 -5.23
CA TRP A 99 -18.97 4.33 -4.36
C TRP A 99 -20.22 4.48 -5.23
N PRO A 100 -21.02 3.42 -5.42
CA PRO A 100 -22.23 3.49 -6.23
C PRO A 100 -23.15 4.64 -5.83
N ARG A 101 -23.90 5.18 -6.78
CA ARG A 101 -24.91 6.21 -6.49
C ARG A 101 -25.99 5.58 -5.63
N THR A 102 -26.22 6.14 -4.45
CA THR A 102 -27.30 5.74 -3.55
C THR A 102 -28.26 6.91 -3.39
N LYS A 103 -29.55 6.68 -3.64
CA LYS A 103 -30.59 7.73 -3.54
C LYS A 103 -30.61 8.29 -2.11
N GLY A 104 -30.66 9.61 -1.98
CA GLY A 104 -30.67 10.30 -0.68
C GLY A 104 -29.31 10.38 0.04
N VAL A 105 -28.23 9.80 -0.50
CA VAL A 105 -26.90 9.85 0.12
C VAL A 105 -26.00 10.86 -0.58
N GLN A 106 -25.72 11.97 0.09
CA GLN A 106 -24.80 12.99 -0.38
C GLN A 106 -23.36 12.43 -0.46
N GLY A 107 -22.67 12.70 -1.57
CA GLY A 107 -21.30 12.22 -1.79
C GLY A 107 -21.18 10.79 -2.36
N SER A 108 -22.30 10.15 -2.71
CA SER A 108 -22.34 8.88 -3.45
C SER A 108 -22.19 9.09 -4.96
N GLY A 109 -21.98 8.01 -5.74
CA GLY A 109 -21.78 8.08 -7.20
C GLY A 109 -20.33 8.38 -7.61
N ILE A 110 -19.37 8.02 -6.77
CA ILE A 110 -17.94 8.17 -7.04
C ILE A 110 -17.48 7.05 -7.97
N ARG A 111 -16.86 7.42 -9.10
CA ARG A 111 -16.25 6.43 -10.02
C ARG A 111 -14.98 5.84 -9.41
N PRO A 112 -14.75 4.52 -9.55
CA PRO A 112 -13.54 3.89 -9.06
C PRO A 112 -12.29 4.46 -9.76
N ASN A 113 -11.30 4.84 -8.96
CA ASN A 113 -9.96 5.15 -9.43
C ASN A 113 -8.96 4.30 -8.62
N PRO A 114 -8.65 3.07 -9.06
CA PRO A 114 -7.83 2.13 -8.29
C PRO A 114 -6.32 2.46 -8.30
N TRP A 115 -5.96 3.73 -8.11
CA TRP A 115 -4.61 4.28 -8.24
C TRP A 115 -3.53 3.52 -7.44
N MET A 116 -3.79 3.10 -6.18
CA MET A 116 -2.83 2.32 -5.39
C MET A 116 -2.54 0.95 -6.01
N SER A 117 -3.59 0.27 -6.49
CA SER A 117 -3.48 -1.07 -7.07
C SER A 117 -2.75 -1.00 -8.40
N THR A 118 -3.08 0.00 -9.22
CA THR A 118 -2.37 0.27 -10.47
C THR A 118 -0.90 0.61 -10.22
N ALA A 119 -0.59 1.47 -9.24
CA ALA A 119 0.78 1.83 -8.91
C ALA A 119 1.60 0.66 -8.34
N ALA A 120 1.00 -0.16 -7.48
CA ALA A 120 1.65 -1.35 -6.93
C ALA A 120 1.94 -2.39 -8.03
N LYS A 121 1.01 -2.57 -8.98
CA LYS A 121 1.21 -3.46 -10.13
C LYS A 121 2.27 -2.91 -11.09
N ALA A 122 2.25 -1.61 -11.39
CA ALA A 122 3.23 -0.99 -12.28
C ALA A 122 4.67 -1.08 -11.73
N THR A 123 4.82 -1.09 -10.40
CA THR A 123 6.12 -1.22 -9.72
C THR A 123 6.51 -2.66 -9.38
N GLU A 124 5.73 -3.65 -9.82
CA GLU A 124 5.95 -5.07 -9.52
C GLU A 124 7.36 -5.56 -9.80
N PRO A 125 7.94 -5.32 -10.98
CA PRO A 125 9.31 -5.76 -11.25
C PRO A 125 10.34 -5.17 -10.28
N ALA A 126 10.14 -3.91 -9.86
CA ALA A 126 11.09 -3.20 -9.00
C ALA A 126 11.02 -3.69 -7.55
N TRP A 127 9.82 -3.78 -6.97
CA TRP A 127 9.69 -4.23 -5.59
C TRP A 127 9.92 -5.74 -5.43
N LEU A 128 9.65 -6.54 -6.48
CA LEU A 128 9.93 -7.97 -6.47
C LEU A 128 11.43 -8.23 -6.46
N LYS A 129 12.18 -7.58 -7.37
CA LYS A 129 13.65 -7.66 -7.41
C LYS A 129 14.29 -7.27 -6.08
N GLU A 130 13.79 -6.19 -5.45
CA GLU A 130 14.24 -5.77 -4.13
C GLU A 130 13.96 -6.84 -3.08
N TYR A 131 12.73 -7.36 -3.05
CA TYR A 131 12.31 -8.39 -2.10
C TYR A 131 13.15 -9.68 -2.24
N GLU A 132 13.36 -10.16 -3.47
CA GLU A 132 14.18 -11.33 -3.78
C GLU A 132 15.60 -11.17 -3.25
N ARG A 133 16.25 -10.03 -3.53
CA ARG A 133 17.60 -9.74 -3.01
C ARG A 133 17.69 -9.87 -1.49
N HIS A 134 16.69 -9.36 -0.75
CA HIS A 134 16.68 -9.49 0.71
C HIS A 134 16.44 -10.93 1.17
N VAL A 135 15.58 -11.68 0.47
CA VAL A 135 15.31 -13.09 0.79
C VAL A 135 16.51 -13.96 0.50
N ASP A 136 17.21 -13.74 -0.60
CA ASP A 136 18.43 -14.47 -0.95
C ASP A 136 19.53 -14.23 0.09
N ALA A 137 19.76 -12.97 0.50
CA ALA A 137 20.70 -12.64 1.58
C ALA A 137 20.32 -13.26 2.93
N ILE A 138 19.02 -13.54 3.17
CA ILE A 138 18.57 -14.30 4.35
C ILE A 138 18.91 -15.78 4.18
N ILE A 139 18.64 -16.36 3.01
CA ILE A 139 18.92 -17.78 2.72
C ILE A 139 20.42 -18.06 2.78
N ASP A 140 21.26 -17.19 2.21
CA ASP A 140 22.71 -17.39 2.18
C ASP A 140 23.32 -17.35 3.58
N SER A 141 22.80 -16.50 4.47
CA SER A 141 23.24 -16.47 5.87
C SER A 141 22.91 -17.74 6.66
N VAL A 142 22.01 -18.58 6.16
CA VAL A 142 21.70 -19.90 6.75
C VAL A 142 22.63 -20.98 6.19
N LYS A 143 23.01 -20.89 4.91
CA LYS A 143 23.86 -21.89 4.25
C LYS A 143 25.34 -21.76 4.62
N GLY A 144 25.79 -20.54 4.94
CA GLY A 144 27.16 -20.27 5.35
C GLY A 144 27.42 -20.36 6.86
N ALA A 145 26.44 -20.81 7.64
CA ALA A 145 26.50 -20.97 9.10
C ALA A 145 26.58 -22.44 9.51
#